data_AF-A0A5J4RIG9-F1
#
_entry.id   AF-A0A5J4RIG9-F1
#
_cell.length_a   1.000
_cell.length_b   1.000
_cell.length_c   1.000
_cell.angle_alpha   90.00
_cell.angle_beta   90.00
_cell.angle_gamma   90.00
#
_symmetry.space_group_name_H-M   'P 1'
#
loop_
_entity.id
_entity.type
_entity.pdbx_description
1 polymer ?
#
loop_
_entity_poly.entity_id
_entity_poly.type
_entity_poly.pdbx_seq_one_letter_code
_entity_poly.pdbx_strand_id
1 'polypeptide(L)'
;MKDASTTAIYRSRAANGVIIITTNRGKEGKPTINFSASYAVQKHTDIYDVFKLKEWMNEKNVASWDYWMFENDITPYGSRSLEEAMQFPKNGVQYKLPYTDSEIEKASDGTDWISLVTRDGSIEQYNLSLQSGTAATKYLISLNYFDHNGIVENSRMQRYTGKISFDQEINPYLKTSLNLIATRLNNDNTPLGNGQWEKSGLIRAAIQMGPHIEAQLPDGTYPINQLLPTQPNPYSLLEVSDNTLIDRVLTNMSVTAEPIKNLFIKFNTGIDNTHQSRNTYMPKSTLYGSWTGGIASIT
;
A
#
# COMPACT_ATOMS: atom_id res chain seq x y z
N MET A 1 -16.91 4.37 -22.71
CA MET A 1 -17.09 4.90 -24.08
C MET A 1 -15.71 5.17 -24.64
N LYS A 2 -15.37 4.49 -25.75
CA LYS A 2 -14.05 4.55 -26.38
C LYS A 2 -14.05 5.31 -27.72
N ASP A 3 -15.24 5.54 -28.30
CA ASP A 3 -15.40 6.25 -29.57
C ASP A 3 -15.61 7.76 -29.34
N ALA A 4 -14.89 8.57 -30.12
CA ALA A 4 -14.84 10.03 -30.07
C ALA A 4 -16.22 10.68 -30.25
N SER A 5 -17.09 10.11 -31.11
CA SER A 5 -18.44 10.64 -31.34
C SER A 5 -19.31 10.59 -30.08
N THR A 6 -19.14 9.51 -29.30
CA THR A 6 -19.91 9.24 -28.11
C THR A 6 -19.33 9.96 -26.88
N THR A 7 -18.01 10.20 -26.85
CA THR A 7 -17.34 10.96 -25.78
C THR A 7 -17.41 12.48 -25.96
N ALA A 8 -17.65 12.98 -27.17
CA ALA A 8 -17.73 14.42 -27.48
C ALA A 8 -18.74 15.20 -26.61
N ILE A 9 -19.83 14.55 -26.20
CA ILE A 9 -20.86 15.15 -25.31
C ILE A 9 -20.27 15.49 -23.93
N TYR A 10 -19.21 14.80 -23.51
CA TYR A 10 -18.51 14.99 -22.24
C TYR A 10 -17.32 15.98 -22.32
N ARG A 11 -17.16 16.68 -23.45
CA ARG A 11 -16.25 17.82 -23.68
C ARG A 11 -14.75 17.48 -23.59
N SER A 12 -13.90 18.51 -23.53
CA SER A 12 -12.44 18.44 -23.67
C SER A 12 -11.73 17.46 -22.72
N ARG A 13 -12.29 17.18 -21.55
CA ARG A 13 -11.72 16.20 -20.60
C ARG A 13 -11.97 14.74 -20.99
N ALA A 14 -12.80 14.49 -22.00
CA ALA A 14 -13.15 13.16 -22.50
C ALA A 14 -12.17 12.61 -23.55
N ALA A 15 -11.05 13.31 -23.82
CA ALA A 15 -10.04 12.90 -24.81
C ALA A 15 -9.45 11.50 -24.53
N ASN A 16 -9.33 11.12 -23.25
CA ASN A 16 -8.85 9.79 -22.83
C ASN A 16 -9.98 8.75 -22.70
N GLY A 17 -11.19 9.07 -23.13
CA GLY A 17 -12.38 8.25 -22.93
C GLY A 17 -13.15 8.54 -21.65
N VAL A 18 -14.34 7.94 -21.51
CA VAL A 18 -15.23 8.14 -20.35
C VAL A 18 -15.74 6.79 -19.84
N ILE A 19 -15.70 6.60 -18.52
CA ILE A 19 -16.37 5.50 -17.84
C ILE A 19 -17.59 6.07 -17.12
N ILE A 20 -18.78 5.61 -17.51
CA ILE A 20 -20.04 6.01 -16.86
C ILE A 20 -20.37 4.94 -15.83
N ILE A 21 -20.51 5.37 -14.58
CA ILE A 21 -20.94 4.52 -13.48
C ILE A 21 -22.33 4.96 -13.07
N THR A 22 -23.30 4.07 -13.22
CA THR A 22 -24.66 4.28 -12.71
C THR A 22 -24.84 3.42 -11.47
N THR A 23 -25.32 4.05 -10.40
CA THR A 23 -25.55 3.34 -9.15
C THR A 23 -26.97 2.80 -9.09
N ASN A 24 -27.18 1.66 -8.43
CA ASN A 24 -28.53 1.13 -8.20
C ASN A 24 -29.47 2.17 -7.56
N ARG A 25 -30.72 2.20 -7.99
CA ARG A 25 -31.78 3.07 -7.46
C ARG A 25 -32.92 2.23 -6.89
N GLY A 26 -33.88 2.89 -6.25
CA GLY A 26 -35.09 2.23 -5.76
C GLY A 26 -35.90 1.59 -6.88
N LYS A 27 -36.71 0.59 -6.53
CA LYS A 27 -37.59 -0.11 -7.46
C LYS A 27 -39.02 -0.08 -6.92
N GLU A 28 -39.98 0.01 -7.81
CA GLU A 28 -41.39 -0.12 -7.44
C GLU A 28 -41.68 -1.54 -6.94
N GLY A 29 -42.53 -1.63 -5.91
CA GLY A 29 -42.96 -2.88 -5.33
C GLY A 29 -42.64 -2.99 -3.83
N LYS A 30 -42.89 -4.18 -3.30
CA LYS A 30 -42.70 -4.49 -1.88
C LYS A 30 -41.24 -4.28 -1.47
N PRO A 31 -40.99 -3.83 -0.22
CA PRO A 31 -39.64 -3.69 0.30
C PRO A 31 -38.81 -4.95 0.10
N THR A 32 -37.63 -4.79 -0.49
CA THR A 32 -36.63 -5.85 -0.63
C THR A 32 -35.43 -5.49 0.21
N ILE A 33 -35.05 -6.37 1.13
CA ILE A 33 -33.86 -6.25 1.96
C ILE A 33 -32.85 -7.29 1.47
N ASN A 34 -31.64 -6.84 1.14
CA ASN A 34 -30.55 -7.73 0.78
C ASN A 34 -29.40 -7.53 1.77
N PHE A 35 -28.92 -8.63 2.32
CA PHE A 35 -27.72 -8.69 3.12
C PHE A 35 -26.73 -9.64 2.46
N SER A 36 -25.46 -9.25 2.40
CA SER A 36 -24.36 -10.12 1.97
C SER A 36 -23.17 -9.95 2.90
N ALA A 37 -22.55 -11.04 3.30
CA ALA A 37 -21.28 -11.05 3.99
C ALA A 37 -20.28 -11.91 3.20
N SER A 38 -19.03 -11.49 3.15
CA SER A 38 -17.93 -12.25 2.55
C SER A 38 -16.68 -12.12 3.40
N TYR A 39 -15.95 -13.23 3.51
CA TYR A 39 -14.65 -13.30 4.16
C TYR A 39 -13.67 -13.98 3.19
N ALA A 40 -12.49 -13.41 3.01
CA ALA A 40 -11.43 -13.97 2.19
C ALA A 40 -10.10 -13.91 2.93
N VAL A 41 -9.28 -14.94 2.76
CA VAL A 41 -7.90 -14.97 3.24
C VAL A 41 -6.98 -14.72 2.06
N GLN A 42 -5.99 -13.85 2.25
CA GLN A 42 -4.96 -13.57 1.27
C GLN A 42 -3.65 -14.15 1.78
N LYS A 43 -3.23 -15.30 1.24
CA LYS A 43 -1.95 -15.88 1.61
C LYS A 43 -0.80 -15.07 1.03
N HIS A 44 0.17 -14.71 1.87
CA HIS A 44 1.44 -14.24 1.35
C HIS A 44 2.14 -15.42 0.66
N THR A 45 2.66 -15.17 -0.53
CA THR A 45 3.57 -16.10 -1.20
C THR A 45 4.88 -15.38 -1.28
N ASP A 46 5.88 -15.88 -0.56
CA ASP A 46 7.23 -15.36 -0.71
C ASP A 46 7.72 -15.76 -2.10
N ILE A 47 8.01 -14.75 -2.90
CA ILE A 47 8.50 -14.89 -4.28
C ILE A 47 9.97 -14.51 -4.38
N TYR A 48 10.59 -14.09 -3.27
CA TYR A 48 11.98 -13.65 -3.24
C TYR A 48 12.86 -14.81 -2.81
N ASP A 49 13.63 -15.33 -3.76
CA ASP A 49 14.69 -16.28 -3.48
C ASP A 49 15.91 -15.51 -2.94
N VAL A 50 15.91 -15.26 -1.63
CA VAL A 50 17.00 -14.60 -0.92
C VAL A 50 17.83 -15.61 -0.15
N PHE A 51 19.14 -15.39 -0.08
CA PHE A 51 20.05 -16.28 0.63
C PHE A 51 19.64 -16.47 2.09
N LYS A 52 19.62 -17.73 2.54
CA LYS A 52 19.68 -18.03 3.98
C LYS A 52 21.09 -17.79 4.51
N LEU A 53 21.27 -17.72 5.82
CA LEU A 53 22.54 -17.28 6.42
C LEU A 53 23.76 -18.08 5.96
N LYS A 54 23.66 -19.42 5.87
CA LYS A 54 24.78 -20.26 5.42
C LYS A 54 25.20 -19.95 3.98
N GLU A 55 24.23 -19.82 3.08
CA GLU A 55 24.47 -19.45 1.68
C GLU A 55 25.09 -18.06 1.61
N TRP A 56 24.53 -17.11 2.36
CA TRP A 56 25.05 -15.76 2.43
C TRP A 56 26.49 -15.72 2.95
N MET A 57 26.86 -16.54 3.94
CA MET A 57 28.24 -16.62 4.46
C MET A 57 29.21 -17.20 3.42
N ASN A 58 28.79 -18.25 2.69
CA ASN A 58 29.59 -18.81 1.58
C ASN A 58 29.82 -17.77 0.48
N GLU A 59 28.75 -17.11 0.04
CA GLU A 59 28.83 -16.06 -0.98
C GLU A 59 29.64 -14.86 -0.48
N LYS A 60 29.57 -14.53 0.81
CA LYS A 60 30.39 -13.47 1.40
C LYS A 60 31.88 -13.84 1.38
N ASN A 61 32.24 -15.10 1.61
CA ASN A 61 33.63 -15.57 1.47
C ASN A 61 34.11 -15.44 0.02
N VAL A 62 33.31 -15.90 -0.96
CA VAL A 62 33.61 -15.78 -2.39
C VAL A 62 33.77 -14.32 -2.80
N ALA A 63 32.80 -13.47 -2.46
CA ALA A 63 32.82 -12.05 -2.80
C ALA A 63 33.98 -11.30 -2.12
N SER A 64 34.35 -11.67 -0.89
CA SER A 64 35.47 -11.02 -0.19
C SER A 64 36.82 -11.42 -0.77
N TRP A 65 36.95 -12.66 -1.25
CA TRP A 65 38.13 -13.10 -1.99
C TRP A 65 38.26 -12.38 -3.33
N ASP A 66 37.18 -12.36 -4.12
CA ASP A 66 37.15 -11.68 -5.42
C ASP A 66 37.44 -10.18 -5.30
N TYR A 67 36.83 -9.52 -4.30
CA TYR A 67 37.11 -8.11 -4.00
C TYR A 67 38.57 -7.88 -3.58
N TRP A 68 39.15 -8.77 -2.77
CA TRP A 68 40.56 -8.66 -2.41
C TRP A 68 41.47 -8.85 -3.62
N MET A 69 41.15 -9.78 -4.54
CA MET A 69 41.88 -9.94 -5.80
C MET A 69 41.80 -8.68 -6.68
N PHE A 70 40.61 -8.11 -6.80
CA PHE A 70 40.38 -6.86 -7.54
C PHE A 70 41.20 -5.70 -6.97
N GLU A 71 41.11 -5.45 -5.66
CA GLU A 71 41.86 -4.38 -4.98
C GLU A 71 43.37 -4.56 -5.05
N ASN A 72 43.85 -5.78 -5.29
CA ASN A 72 45.27 -6.11 -5.43
C ASN A 72 45.74 -6.26 -6.88
N ASP A 73 44.94 -5.88 -7.88
CA ASP A 73 45.23 -5.98 -9.32
C ASP A 73 45.64 -7.41 -9.77
N ILE A 74 45.08 -8.45 -9.15
CA ILE A 74 45.36 -9.84 -9.52
C ILE A 74 44.54 -10.21 -10.76
N THR A 75 45.11 -10.99 -11.69
CA THR A 75 44.39 -11.50 -12.87
C THR A 75 43.10 -12.22 -12.44
N PRO A 76 41.92 -11.95 -13.07
CA PRO A 76 41.72 -11.23 -14.34
C PRO A 76 41.58 -9.70 -14.24
N TYR A 77 41.59 -9.12 -13.05
CA TYR A 77 41.38 -7.68 -12.82
C TYR A 77 42.62 -6.82 -13.08
N GLY A 78 43.79 -7.43 -13.04
CA GLY A 78 45.06 -6.77 -13.35
C GLY A 78 46.18 -7.74 -13.72
N SER A 79 47.43 -7.28 -13.54
CA SER A 79 48.63 -7.97 -14.00
C SER A 79 49.48 -8.62 -12.90
N ARG A 80 49.10 -8.50 -11.61
CA ARG A 80 49.88 -9.05 -10.49
C ARG A 80 49.60 -10.54 -10.30
N SER A 81 50.59 -11.31 -9.87
CA SER A 81 50.39 -12.72 -9.50
C SER A 81 49.81 -12.85 -8.09
N LEU A 82 49.18 -13.99 -7.81
CA LEU A 82 48.63 -14.26 -6.48
C LEU A 82 49.72 -14.29 -5.41
N GLU A 83 50.87 -14.92 -5.71
CA GLU A 83 51.99 -15.05 -4.78
C GLU A 83 52.55 -13.68 -4.39
N GLU A 84 52.70 -12.78 -5.36
CA GLU A 84 53.17 -11.41 -5.13
C GLU A 84 52.19 -10.63 -4.25
N ALA A 85 50.89 -10.72 -4.54
CA ALA A 85 49.86 -10.04 -3.77
C ALA A 85 49.73 -10.58 -2.33
N MET A 86 49.92 -11.88 -2.11
CA MET A 86 49.91 -12.46 -0.77
C MET A 86 51.11 -12.02 0.08
N GLN A 87 52.29 -11.87 -0.52
CA GLN A 87 53.48 -11.38 0.19
C GLN A 87 53.44 -9.86 0.40
N PHE A 88 53.01 -9.11 -0.62
CA PHE A 88 53.03 -7.64 -0.65
C PHE A 88 51.69 -7.10 -1.18
N PRO A 89 50.63 -7.07 -0.36
CA PRO A 89 49.33 -6.53 -0.80
C PRO A 89 49.44 -5.05 -1.19
N LYS A 90 48.79 -4.65 -2.29
CA LYS A 90 48.86 -3.31 -2.90
C LYS A 90 48.49 -2.21 -1.92
N ASN A 91 47.46 -2.45 -1.13
CA ASN A 91 46.95 -1.53 -0.11
C ASN A 91 47.48 -1.86 1.30
N GLY A 92 48.41 -2.81 1.44
CA GLY A 92 48.94 -3.26 2.74
C GLY A 92 48.01 -4.16 3.55
N VAL A 93 46.82 -4.51 3.04
CA VAL A 93 45.82 -5.31 3.76
C VAL A 93 45.89 -6.78 3.33
N GLN A 94 46.25 -7.64 4.27
CA GLN A 94 46.26 -9.09 4.07
C GLN A 94 44.84 -9.65 3.95
N TYR A 95 44.67 -10.68 3.10
CA TYR A 95 43.38 -11.35 3.00
C TYR A 95 43.02 -12.03 4.32
N LYS A 96 41.80 -11.77 4.78
CA LYS A 96 41.20 -12.45 5.93
C LYS A 96 39.90 -13.07 5.47
N LEU A 97 39.80 -14.39 5.63
CA LEU A 97 38.56 -15.11 5.39
C LEU A 97 37.47 -14.59 6.35
N PRO A 98 36.33 -14.10 5.84
CA PRO A 98 35.26 -13.59 6.70
C PRO A 98 34.68 -14.64 7.66
N TYR A 99 34.41 -15.85 7.14
CA TYR A 99 33.80 -16.94 7.91
C TYR A 99 34.55 -18.26 7.69
N THR A 100 34.86 -18.94 8.78
CA THR A 100 35.43 -20.31 8.76
C THR A 100 34.35 -21.35 8.49
N ASP A 101 34.75 -22.53 7.99
CA ASP A 101 33.83 -23.65 7.74
C ASP A 101 33.04 -24.03 9.01
N SER A 102 33.70 -24.01 10.19
CA SER A 102 33.03 -24.32 11.46
C SER A 102 31.96 -23.29 11.84
N GLU A 103 32.16 -22.00 11.51
CA GLU A 103 31.15 -20.96 11.74
C GLU A 103 29.95 -21.15 10.81
N ILE A 104 30.19 -21.50 9.54
CA ILE A 104 29.13 -21.76 8.55
C ILE A 104 28.32 -23.00 8.92
N GLU A 105 28.98 -24.08 9.36
CA GLU A 105 28.30 -25.30 9.78
C GLU A 105 27.38 -25.07 10.99
N LYS A 106 27.84 -24.26 11.95
CA LYS A 106 27.10 -23.92 13.18
C LYS A 106 26.06 -22.82 13.01
N ALA A 107 26.06 -22.10 11.89
CA ALA A 107 25.09 -21.03 11.66
C ALA A 107 23.65 -21.56 11.62
N SER A 108 22.72 -20.78 12.15
CA SER A 108 21.28 -20.99 11.96
C SER A 108 20.85 -20.48 10.57
N ASP A 109 19.54 -20.41 10.32
CA ASP A 109 19.01 -19.89 9.05
C ASP A 109 19.14 -18.36 8.90
N GLY A 110 19.48 -17.66 9.98
CA GLY A 110 19.55 -16.20 10.06
C GLY A 110 18.18 -15.53 10.16
N THR A 111 18.17 -14.22 9.94
CA THR A 111 16.95 -13.39 9.99
C THR A 111 16.20 -13.47 8.66
N ASP A 112 14.95 -13.94 8.70
CA ASP A 112 14.03 -13.92 7.58
C ASP A 112 13.29 -12.58 7.49
N TRP A 113 13.91 -11.61 6.83
CA TRP A 113 13.40 -10.25 6.79
C TRP A 113 12.05 -10.10 6.09
N ILE A 114 11.77 -10.89 5.05
CA ILE A 114 10.49 -10.85 4.33
C ILE A 114 9.37 -11.34 5.24
N SER A 115 9.59 -12.48 5.91
CA SER A 115 8.61 -13.04 6.83
C SER A 115 8.33 -12.15 8.04
N LEU A 116 9.29 -11.30 8.46
CA LEU A 116 9.10 -10.36 9.57
C LEU A 116 8.24 -9.14 9.22
N VAL A 117 8.18 -8.76 7.94
CA VAL A 117 7.46 -7.56 7.48
C VAL A 117 6.20 -7.89 6.69
N THR A 118 5.90 -9.18 6.56
CA THR A 118 4.73 -9.70 5.86
C THR A 118 3.95 -10.67 6.73
N ARG A 119 2.71 -10.93 6.34
CA ARG A 119 1.78 -11.84 7.00
C ARG A 119 0.71 -12.29 6.01
N ASP A 120 -0.08 -13.29 6.41
CA ASP A 120 -1.34 -13.57 5.74
C ASP A 120 -2.34 -12.42 6.01
N GLY A 121 -2.98 -11.96 4.95
CA GLY A 121 -3.99 -10.92 4.98
C GLY A 121 -5.41 -11.47 5.04
N SER A 122 -6.37 -10.59 5.29
CA SER A 122 -7.80 -10.92 5.26
C SER A 122 -8.62 -9.79 4.65
N ILE A 123 -9.75 -10.15 4.04
CA ILE A 123 -10.73 -9.21 3.52
C ILE A 123 -12.10 -9.59 4.06
N GLU A 124 -12.73 -8.64 4.72
CA GLU A 124 -14.09 -8.77 5.22
C GLU A 124 -14.98 -7.72 4.57
N GLN A 125 -16.16 -8.13 4.12
CA GLN A 125 -17.12 -7.20 3.56
C GLN A 125 -18.53 -7.56 3.96
N TYR A 126 -19.27 -6.54 4.39
CA TYR A 126 -20.67 -6.63 4.76
C TYR A 126 -21.44 -5.57 4.00
N ASN A 127 -22.50 -5.99 3.30
CA ASN A 127 -23.39 -5.08 2.59
C ASN A 127 -24.80 -5.32 3.07
N LEU A 128 -25.49 -4.24 3.44
CA LEU A 128 -26.91 -4.23 3.74
C LEU A 128 -27.57 -3.21 2.82
N SER A 129 -28.68 -3.59 2.18
CA SER A 129 -29.45 -2.67 1.36
C SER A 129 -30.94 -2.91 1.52
N LEU A 130 -31.69 -1.81 1.52
CA LEU A 130 -33.14 -1.76 1.49
C LEU A 130 -33.53 -0.98 0.25
N GLN A 131 -34.40 -1.56 -0.58
CA GLN A 131 -34.99 -0.88 -1.74
C GLN A 131 -36.51 -1.09 -1.75
N SER A 132 -37.25 -0.04 -2.07
CA SER A 132 -38.71 -0.11 -2.24
C SER A 132 -39.21 1.10 -3.00
N GLY A 133 -40.51 1.13 -3.27
CA GLY A 133 -41.16 2.27 -3.85
C GLY A 133 -42.56 1.97 -4.36
N THR A 134 -43.28 3.04 -4.64
CA THR A 134 -44.48 3.06 -5.46
C THR A 134 -44.12 3.53 -6.87
N ALA A 135 -45.12 3.68 -7.74
CA ALA A 135 -44.94 4.35 -9.02
C ALA A 135 -44.37 5.77 -8.86
N ALA A 136 -44.85 6.51 -7.86
CA ALA A 136 -44.48 7.90 -7.62
C ALA A 136 -43.17 8.07 -6.82
N THR A 137 -42.87 7.18 -5.88
CA THR A 137 -41.71 7.33 -4.98
C THR A 137 -40.86 6.08 -5.01
N LYS A 138 -39.58 6.17 -5.32
CA LYS A 138 -38.64 5.04 -5.33
C LYS A 138 -37.42 5.38 -4.50
N TYR A 139 -37.03 4.50 -3.59
CA TYR A 139 -35.88 4.74 -2.73
C TYR A 139 -35.01 3.50 -2.55
N LEU A 140 -33.71 3.75 -2.32
CA LEU A 140 -32.73 2.77 -1.92
C LEU A 140 -31.87 3.37 -0.81
N ILE A 141 -31.64 2.59 0.24
CA ILE A 141 -30.70 2.89 1.31
C ILE A 141 -29.74 1.72 1.39
N SER A 142 -28.44 1.97 1.41
CA SER A 142 -27.44 0.91 1.54
C SER A 142 -26.29 1.31 2.44
N LEU A 143 -25.82 0.35 3.21
CA LEU A 143 -24.64 0.43 4.06
C LEU A 143 -23.65 -0.63 3.59
N ASN A 144 -22.38 -0.26 3.51
CA ASN A 144 -21.27 -1.19 3.27
C ASN A 144 -20.17 -0.94 4.29
N TYR A 145 -19.72 -2.02 4.94
CA TYR A 145 -18.45 -2.09 5.65
C TYR A 145 -17.49 -2.94 4.84
N PHE A 146 -16.25 -2.49 4.71
CA PHE A 146 -15.17 -3.18 4.04
C PHE A 146 -13.90 -3.03 4.87
N ASP A 147 -13.21 -4.13 5.13
CA ASP A 147 -11.97 -4.18 5.88
C ASP A 147 -10.98 -5.05 5.14
N HIS A 148 -9.86 -4.48 4.69
CA HIS A 148 -8.78 -5.21 4.05
C HIS A 148 -7.54 -5.08 4.91
N ASN A 149 -7.22 -6.17 5.60
CA ASN A 149 -5.99 -6.35 6.34
C ASN A 149 -4.93 -6.89 5.37
N GLY A 150 -3.99 -6.03 4.97
CA GLY A 150 -3.02 -6.34 3.91
C GLY A 150 -1.94 -7.34 4.35
N ILE A 151 -1.26 -7.92 3.36
CA ILE A 151 -0.17 -8.89 3.57
C ILE A 151 1.14 -8.26 4.05
N VAL A 152 1.27 -6.94 3.95
CA VAL A 152 2.39 -6.21 4.54
C VAL A 152 1.96 -5.78 5.94
N GLU A 153 2.85 -5.94 6.91
CA GLU A 153 2.59 -5.47 8.27
C GLU A 153 2.30 -3.97 8.27
N ASN A 154 1.41 -3.53 9.17
CA ASN A 154 0.88 -2.16 9.25
C ASN A 154 0.18 -1.65 7.99
N SER A 155 -0.23 -2.51 7.06
CA SER A 155 -1.07 -2.14 5.92
C SER A 155 -2.52 -2.57 6.17
N ARG A 156 -3.44 -1.61 6.28
CA ARG A 156 -4.88 -1.90 6.41
C ARG A 156 -5.74 -0.80 5.80
N MET A 157 -6.86 -1.17 5.18
CA MET A 157 -7.87 -0.23 4.69
C MET A 157 -9.24 -0.60 5.25
N GLN A 158 -9.84 0.30 6.02
CA GLN A 158 -11.21 0.19 6.52
C GLN A 158 -12.09 1.24 5.87
N ARG A 159 -13.23 0.83 5.31
CA ARG A 159 -14.17 1.73 4.63
C ARG A 159 -15.59 1.49 5.08
N TYR A 160 -16.24 2.57 5.50
CA TYR A 160 -17.67 2.63 5.75
C TYR A 160 -18.31 3.46 4.64
N THR A 161 -19.32 2.93 3.97
CA THR A 161 -20.07 3.65 2.93
C THR A 161 -21.55 3.60 3.22
N GLY A 162 -22.16 4.78 3.32
CA GLY A 162 -23.60 4.96 3.31
C GLY A 162 -24.05 5.52 1.97
N LYS A 163 -25.17 5.03 1.46
CA LYS A 163 -25.75 5.55 0.23
C LYS A 163 -27.27 5.64 0.33
N ILE A 164 -27.81 6.73 -0.19
CA ILE A 164 -29.23 7.01 -0.31
C ILE A 164 -29.51 7.41 -1.75
N SER A 165 -30.45 6.73 -2.38
CA SER A 165 -31.03 7.13 -3.67
C SER A 165 -32.51 7.34 -3.47
N PHE A 166 -33.04 8.44 -3.97
CA PHE A 166 -34.45 8.79 -3.84
C PHE A 166 -34.94 9.41 -5.16
N ASP A 167 -36.06 8.93 -5.67
CA ASP A 167 -36.73 9.47 -6.85
C ASP A 167 -38.19 9.72 -6.51
N GLN A 168 -38.68 10.90 -6.88
CA GLN A 168 -40.05 11.32 -6.63
C GLN A 168 -40.66 11.95 -7.87
N GLU A 169 -41.76 11.36 -8.34
CA GLU A 169 -42.71 12.01 -9.22
C GLU A 169 -43.65 12.84 -8.35
N ILE A 170 -43.50 14.17 -8.40
CA ILE A 170 -44.35 15.10 -7.65
C ILE A 170 -45.71 15.19 -8.33
N ASN A 171 -45.69 15.27 -9.66
CA ASN A 171 -46.85 15.19 -10.55
C ASN A 171 -46.36 14.79 -11.97
N PRO A 172 -47.25 14.57 -12.95
CA PRO A 172 -46.84 14.16 -14.30
C PRO A 172 -45.85 15.11 -15.00
N TYR A 173 -45.81 16.38 -14.58
CA TYR A 173 -44.97 17.42 -15.16
C TYR A 173 -43.70 17.70 -14.35
N LEU A 174 -43.51 17.11 -13.17
CA LEU A 174 -42.39 17.44 -12.29
C LEU A 174 -41.86 16.20 -11.56
N LYS A 175 -40.60 15.88 -11.81
CA LYS A 175 -39.86 14.75 -11.23
C LYS A 175 -38.60 15.25 -10.56
N THR A 176 -38.25 14.68 -9.41
CA THR A 176 -37.04 15.00 -8.66
C THR A 176 -36.28 13.74 -8.31
N SER A 177 -34.97 13.87 -8.17
CA SER A 177 -34.07 12.75 -7.93
C SER A 177 -32.88 13.21 -7.10
N LEU A 178 -32.54 12.43 -6.08
CA LEU A 178 -31.42 12.62 -5.17
C LEU A 178 -30.58 11.34 -5.16
N ASN A 179 -29.26 11.49 -5.18
CA ASN A 179 -28.31 10.42 -4.90
C ASN A 179 -27.22 10.98 -3.98
N LEU A 180 -27.09 10.40 -2.80
CA LEU A 180 -26.12 10.79 -1.78
C LEU A 180 -25.28 9.57 -1.44
N ILE A 181 -23.96 9.74 -1.43
CA ILE A 181 -22.99 8.74 -0.99
C ILE A 181 -22.07 9.43 0.02
N ALA A 182 -21.99 8.87 1.21
CA ALA A 182 -21.06 9.28 2.25
C ALA A 182 -20.10 8.13 2.54
N THR A 183 -18.81 8.42 2.56
CA THR A 183 -17.76 7.44 2.78
C THR A 183 -16.80 7.94 3.85
N ARG A 184 -16.47 7.08 4.81
CA ARG A 184 -15.35 7.26 5.74
C ARG A 184 -14.34 6.15 5.50
N LEU A 185 -13.10 6.54 5.22
CA LEU A 185 -11.98 5.66 4.95
C LEU A 185 -10.91 5.88 6.01
N ASN A 186 -10.44 4.80 6.62
CA ASN A 186 -9.25 4.81 7.48
C ASN A 186 -8.20 3.89 6.86
N ASN A 187 -7.02 4.44 6.59
CA ASN A 187 -5.89 3.73 6.01
C ASN A 187 -4.71 3.76 6.95
N ASP A 188 -4.27 2.57 7.37
CA ASP A 188 -2.95 2.36 7.94
C ASP A 188 -1.99 2.21 6.74
N ASN A 189 -1.22 3.26 6.49
CA ASN A 189 -0.32 3.35 5.34
C ASN A 189 1.02 2.72 5.71
N THR A 190 1.57 1.95 4.77
CA THR A 190 2.94 1.47 4.89
C THR A 190 3.89 2.43 4.16
N PRO A 191 5.12 2.62 4.67
CA PRO A 191 6.15 3.34 3.96
C PRO A 191 6.59 2.51 2.74
N LEU A 192 5.86 2.62 1.63
CA LEU A 192 6.12 1.99 0.33
C LEU A 192 6.87 2.94 -0.62
N GLY A 193 7.50 3.98 -0.08
CA GLY A 193 8.10 5.06 -0.88
C GLY A 193 9.30 4.63 -1.72
N ASN A 194 9.62 5.46 -2.73
CA ASN A 194 10.83 5.34 -3.55
C ASN A 194 11.94 6.31 -3.09
N GLY A 195 11.84 6.81 -1.86
CA GLY A 195 12.82 7.74 -1.30
C GLY A 195 14.07 7.02 -0.80
N GLN A 196 15.05 7.81 -0.33
CA GLN A 196 16.23 7.27 0.36
C GLN A 196 15.89 7.00 1.84
N TRP A 197 16.64 6.10 2.49
CA TRP A 197 16.53 5.81 3.93
C TRP A 197 15.17 5.18 4.31
N GLU A 198 14.51 5.65 5.37
CA GLU A 198 13.18 5.22 5.84
C GLU A 198 12.04 5.66 4.91
N LYS A 199 12.37 6.43 3.88
CA LYS A 199 11.47 6.68 2.74
C LYS A 199 11.63 5.63 1.64
N SER A 200 12.61 4.74 1.74
CA SER A 200 12.74 3.54 0.91
C SER A 200 11.72 2.51 1.38
N GLY A 201 11.02 1.89 0.42
CA GLY A 201 9.97 0.93 0.71
C GLY A 201 10.40 -0.18 1.68
N LEU A 202 9.54 -0.49 2.65
CA LEU A 202 9.73 -1.55 3.65
C LEU A 202 10.23 -2.88 3.04
N ILE A 203 9.59 -3.32 1.95
CA ILE A 203 9.96 -4.55 1.25
C ILE A 203 11.35 -4.47 0.62
N ARG A 204 11.73 -3.31 0.06
CA ARG A 204 13.08 -3.11 -0.49
C ARG A 204 14.12 -3.20 0.62
N ALA A 205 13.86 -2.59 1.77
CA ALA A 205 14.76 -2.68 2.91
C ALA A 205 14.91 -4.14 3.38
N ALA A 206 13.82 -4.90 3.42
CA ALA A 206 13.81 -6.31 3.80
C ALA A 206 14.62 -7.21 2.86
N ILE A 207 14.48 -7.04 1.54
CA ILE A 207 15.25 -7.82 0.54
C ILE A 207 16.75 -7.52 0.62
N GLN A 208 17.12 -6.26 0.86
CA GLN A 208 18.50 -5.82 0.85
C GLN A 208 19.24 -6.08 2.18
N MET A 209 18.51 -6.32 3.27
CA MET A 209 19.12 -6.55 4.57
C MET A 209 19.67 -7.98 4.65
N GLY A 210 20.93 -8.11 5.06
CA GLY A 210 21.57 -9.42 5.14
C GLY A 210 20.96 -10.29 6.26
N PRO A 211 20.85 -11.61 6.06
CA PRO A 211 20.30 -12.53 7.06
C PRO A 211 21.21 -12.71 8.29
N HIS A 212 22.45 -12.22 8.24
CA HIS A 212 23.42 -12.23 9.34
C HIS A 212 23.17 -11.15 10.39
N ILE A 213 22.28 -10.19 10.11
CA ILE A 213 21.94 -9.10 11.02
C ILE A 213 20.67 -9.48 11.77
N GLU A 214 20.67 -9.37 13.10
CA GLU A 214 19.49 -9.63 13.93
C GLU A 214 18.41 -8.58 13.70
N ALA A 215 17.13 -8.98 13.80
CA ALA A 215 16.01 -8.06 13.66
C ALA A 215 16.01 -6.97 14.75
N GLN A 216 16.31 -7.35 15.99
CA GLN A 216 16.36 -6.50 17.17
C GLN A 216 17.31 -7.12 18.18
N LEU A 217 18.11 -6.29 18.86
CA LEU A 217 19.02 -6.72 19.92
C LEU A 217 18.25 -6.97 21.24
N PRO A 218 18.83 -7.71 22.21
CA PRO A 218 18.19 -7.99 23.50
C PRO A 218 17.80 -6.76 24.32
N ASP A 219 18.45 -5.61 24.08
CA ASP A 219 18.14 -4.33 24.73
C ASP A 219 16.99 -3.55 24.04
N GLY A 220 16.42 -4.11 22.98
CA GLY A 220 15.33 -3.53 22.20
C GLY A 220 15.79 -2.61 21.07
N THR A 221 17.10 -2.38 20.89
CA THR A 221 17.62 -1.53 19.83
C THR A 221 17.75 -2.27 18.50
N TYR A 222 17.77 -1.51 17.40
CA TYR A 222 17.86 -2.05 16.04
C TYR A 222 19.29 -1.93 15.52
N PRO A 223 19.94 -3.05 15.17
CA PRO A 223 21.31 -3.01 14.67
C PRO A 223 21.39 -2.35 13.30
N ILE A 224 22.53 -1.68 13.05
CA ILE A 224 22.84 -1.02 11.78
C ILE A 224 23.63 -1.99 10.89
N ASN A 225 23.28 -2.06 9.61
CA ASN A 225 24.09 -2.75 8.61
C ASN A 225 25.40 -2.00 8.38
N GLN A 226 26.53 -2.54 8.82
CA GLN A 226 27.83 -1.88 8.68
C GLN A 226 28.25 -1.65 7.22
N LEU A 227 27.76 -2.46 6.28
CA LEU A 227 28.04 -2.31 4.85
C LEU A 227 27.19 -1.19 4.22
N LEU A 228 26.00 -0.94 4.79
CA LEU A 228 25.07 0.09 4.35
C LEU A 228 24.51 0.84 5.57
N PRO A 229 25.32 1.66 6.27
CA PRO A 229 24.95 2.24 7.59
C PRO A 229 23.73 3.15 7.56
N THR A 230 23.39 3.61 6.37
CA THR A 230 22.29 4.52 6.11
C THR A 230 21.01 3.78 5.70
N GLN A 231 21.07 2.46 5.49
CA GLN A 231 19.87 1.65 5.27
C GLN A 231 19.21 1.33 6.62
N PRO A 232 17.93 1.66 6.80
CA PRO A 232 17.24 1.36 8.05
C PRO A 232 17.03 -0.14 8.23
N ASN A 233 16.97 -0.57 9.48
CA ASN A 233 16.50 -1.89 9.84
C ASN A 233 15.01 -2.02 9.45
N PRO A 234 14.63 -2.97 8.58
CA PRO A 234 13.25 -3.12 8.11
C PRO A 234 12.25 -3.32 9.26
N TYR A 235 12.65 -4.04 10.31
CA TYR A 235 11.79 -4.30 11.45
C TYR A 235 11.50 -3.04 12.27
N SER A 236 12.47 -2.10 12.34
CA SER A 236 12.25 -0.79 12.97
C SER A 236 11.21 0.07 12.25
N LEU A 237 11.04 -0.11 10.94
CA LEU A 237 10.06 0.64 10.15
C LEU A 237 8.62 0.26 10.51
N LEU A 238 8.40 -0.90 11.14
CA LEU A 238 7.09 -1.30 11.67
C LEU A 238 6.68 -0.48 12.90
N GLU A 239 7.59 0.30 13.50
CA GLU A 239 7.24 1.23 14.57
C GLU A 239 6.77 2.60 14.04
N VAL A 240 6.93 2.84 12.74
CA VAL A 240 6.40 4.05 12.09
C VAL A 240 4.89 3.94 11.98
N SER A 241 4.19 4.95 12.48
CA SER A 241 2.74 5.08 12.33
C SER A 241 2.42 6.10 11.24
N ASP A 242 1.54 5.73 10.32
CA ASP A 242 1.08 6.61 9.24
C ASP A 242 -0.39 6.30 8.93
N ASN A 243 -1.28 7.12 9.48
CA ASN A 243 -2.72 6.89 9.37
C ASN A 243 -3.36 8.02 8.57
N THR A 244 -4.11 7.66 7.54
CA THR A 244 -4.86 8.61 6.71
C THR A 244 -6.35 8.38 6.91
N LEU A 245 -7.05 9.41 7.36
CA LEU A 245 -8.50 9.45 7.46
C LEU A 245 -9.06 10.29 6.31
N ILE A 246 -10.02 9.74 5.58
CA ILE A 246 -10.71 10.45 4.49
C ILE A 246 -12.22 10.36 4.70
N ASP A 247 -12.86 11.51 4.80
CA ASP A 247 -14.31 11.64 4.76
C ASP A 247 -14.71 12.26 3.41
N ARG A 248 -15.60 11.58 2.68
CA ARG A 248 -16.09 12.07 1.38
C ARG A 248 -17.60 12.03 1.32
N VAL A 249 -18.20 13.12 0.83
CA VAL A 249 -19.63 13.22 0.55
C VAL A 249 -19.82 13.60 -0.91
N LEU A 250 -20.54 12.74 -1.63
CA LEU A 250 -20.98 12.93 -3.00
C LEU A 250 -22.49 13.07 -3.01
N THR A 251 -22.99 14.22 -3.43
CA THR A 251 -24.43 14.48 -3.56
C THR A 251 -24.72 14.87 -4.99
N ASN A 252 -25.75 14.30 -5.58
CA ASN A 252 -26.28 14.68 -6.88
C ASN A 252 -27.79 14.84 -6.77
N MET A 253 -28.29 15.99 -7.20
CA MET A 253 -29.70 16.34 -7.20
C MET A 253 -30.11 16.71 -8.63
N SER A 254 -31.29 16.28 -9.03
CA SER A 254 -31.87 16.69 -10.29
C SER A 254 -33.36 16.93 -10.21
N VAL A 255 -33.82 17.89 -11.00
CA VAL A 255 -35.22 18.24 -11.19
C VAL A 255 -35.50 18.20 -12.68
N THR A 256 -36.52 17.45 -13.09
CA THR A 256 -36.96 17.35 -14.47
C THR A 256 -38.40 17.83 -14.56
N ALA A 257 -38.64 18.85 -15.37
CA ALA A 257 -39.95 19.39 -15.65
C ALA A 257 -40.38 19.08 -17.09
N GLU A 258 -41.66 18.77 -17.29
CA GLU A 258 -42.31 18.62 -18.60
C GLU A 258 -43.44 19.66 -18.71
N PRO A 259 -43.14 20.96 -18.91
CA PRO A 259 -44.17 22.01 -18.90
C PRO A 259 -45.20 21.88 -20.03
N ILE A 260 -44.79 21.29 -21.15
CA ILE A 260 -45.67 20.90 -22.27
C ILE A 260 -45.25 19.52 -22.75
N LYS A 261 -46.19 18.78 -23.33
CA LYS A 261 -45.98 17.40 -23.79
C LYS A 261 -44.73 17.29 -24.68
N ASN A 262 -43.83 16.37 -24.31
CA ASN A 262 -42.56 16.08 -24.99
C ASN A 262 -41.45 17.15 -24.87
N LEU A 263 -41.61 18.21 -24.07
CA LEU A 263 -40.53 19.15 -23.77
C LEU A 263 -39.97 18.88 -22.36
N PHE A 264 -38.78 18.28 -22.27
CA PHE A 264 -38.13 17.99 -20.99
C PHE A 264 -37.07 19.05 -20.65
N ILE A 265 -37.25 19.73 -19.53
CA ILE A 265 -36.26 20.64 -18.96
C ILE A 265 -35.66 19.94 -17.75
N LYS A 266 -34.35 19.66 -17.80
CA LYS A 266 -33.64 18.97 -16.70
C LYS A 266 -32.57 19.87 -16.10
N PHE A 267 -32.71 20.17 -14.82
CA PHE A 267 -31.69 20.79 -13.99
C PHE A 267 -30.96 19.71 -13.19
N ASN A 268 -29.63 19.74 -13.18
CA ASN A 268 -28.79 18.86 -12.36
C ASN A 268 -27.79 19.71 -11.59
N THR A 269 -27.58 19.37 -10.32
CA THR A 269 -26.53 19.97 -9.49
C THR A 269 -25.88 18.88 -8.64
N GLY A 270 -24.58 19.01 -8.38
CA GLY A 270 -23.84 18.04 -7.60
C GLY A 270 -22.75 18.68 -6.74
N ILE A 271 -22.45 18.02 -5.63
CA ILE A 271 -21.44 18.40 -4.66
C ILE A 271 -20.51 17.20 -4.48
N ASP A 272 -19.20 17.43 -4.56
CA ASP A 272 -18.15 16.49 -4.17
C ASP A 272 -17.25 17.17 -3.16
N ASN A 273 -17.38 16.77 -1.90
CA ASN A 273 -16.60 17.31 -0.81
C ASN A 273 -15.76 16.20 -0.19
N THR A 274 -14.44 16.39 -0.14
CA THR A 274 -13.50 15.46 0.47
C THR A 274 -12.70 16.20 1.53
N HIS A 275 -12.73 15.69 2.76
CA HIS A 275 -11.83 16.11 3.82
C HIS A 275 -10.86 14.95 4.12
N GLN A 276 -9.58 15.27 4.22
CA GLN A 276 -8.54 14.30 4.50
C GLN A 276 -7.67 14.85 5.62
N SER A 277 -7.27 13.98 6.54
CA SER A 277 -6.21 14.23 7.49
C SER A 277 -5.27 13.03 7.52
N ARG A 278 -3.97 13.29 7.58
CA ARG A 278 -2.94 12.26 7.71
C ARG A 278 -2.05 12.57 8.89
N ASN A 279 -1.94 11.60 9.80
CA ASN A 279 -1.09 11.67 10.98
C ASN A 279 0.08 10.73 10.76
N THR A 280 1.30 11.24 10.87
CA THR A 280 2.51 10.41 10.81
C THR A 280 3.35 10.59 12.06
N TYR A 281 3.95 9.50 12.51
CA TYR A 281 4.90 9.48 13.62
C TYR A 281 6.03 8.50 13.33
N MET A 282 7.26 9.00 13.42
CA MET A 282 8.50 8.24 13.28
C MET A 282 9.26 8.32 14.61
N PRO A 283 9.39 7.19 15.33
CA PRO A 283 10.01 7.17 16.66
C PRO A 283 11.54 7.22 16.58
N LYS A 284 12.17 7.55 17.72
CA LYS A 284 13.65 7.63 17.89
C LYS A 284 14.38 6.31 17.72
N SER A 285 13.66 5.19 17.78
CA SER A 285 14.15 3.83 17.57
C SER A 285 14.49 3.54 16.10
N THR A 286 13.88 4.28 15.16
CA THR A 286 14.29 4.24 13.74
C THR A 286 15.59 5.01 13.52
N LEU A 287 16.36 4.64 12.49
CA LEU A 287 17.68 5.23 12.21
C LEU A 287 17.60 6.77 12.02
N TYR A 288 16.74 7.28 11.14
CA TYR A 288 16.54 8.72 10.94
C TYR A 288 15.75 9.40 12.06
N GLY A 289 14.81 8.69 12.68
CA GLY A 289 14.13 9.20 13.87
C GLY A 289 15.12 9.47 15.02
N SER A 290 16.15 8.64 15.17
CA SER A 290 17.21 8.86 16.16
C SER A 290 17.98 10.16 15.92
N TRP A 291 18.32 10.47 14.66
CA TRP A 291 19.07 11.67 14.27
C TRP A 291 18.28 12.96 14.44
N THR A 292 16.96 12.88 14.29
CA THR A 292 16.05 14.03 14.32
C THR A 292 15.33 14.21 15.66
N GLY A 293 15.50 13.27 16.60
CA GLY A 293 14.82 13.29 17.89
C GLY A 293 13.36 12.85 17.83
N GLY A 294 12.98 12.09 16.79
CA GLY A 294 11.62 11.69 16.48
C GLY A 294 10.88 12.77 15.68
N ILE A 295 9.96 12.35 14.80
CA ILE A 295 9.21 13.26 13.92
C ILE A 295 7.73 12.92 14.01
N ALA A 296 6.91 13.93 14.25
CA ALA A 296 5.46 13.83 14.14
C ALA A 296 4.96 14.89 13.18
N SER A 297 3.96 14.56 12.36
CA SER A 297 3.29 15.55 11.52
C SER A 297 1.82 15.22 11.34
N ILE A 298 1.03 16.29 11.12
CA ILE A 298 -0.38 16.22 10.76
C ILE A 298 -0.55 17.08 9.51
N THR A 299 -1.10 16.50 8.45
CA THR A 299 -1.34 17.18 7.15
C THR A 299 -2.74 16.99 6.66
#